data_AF-A0A0K6H0M6-F1
#
_entry.id   AF-A0A0K6H0M6-F1
#
_cell.length_a   1.000
_cell.length_b   1.000
_cell.length_c   1.000
_cell.angle_alpha   90.00
_cell.angle_beta   90.00
_cell.angle_gamma   90.00
#
_symmetry.space_group_name_H-M   'P 1'
#
loop_
_entity.id
_entity.type
_entity.pdbx_description
1 polymer ?
#
loop_
_entity_poly.entity_id
_entity_poly.type
_entity_poly.pdbx_seq_one_letter_code
_entity_poly.pdbx_strand_id
1 'polypeptide(L)' 'MKANELKEKTVEQLNEELLGLRREQFNLRMQAATGQLNQTHMLKQVRRDIARVKTILNQKAGA' A
#
# COMPACT_ATOMS: atom_id res chain seq x y z
N MET A 1 0.45 -4.12 -6.92
CA MET A 1 1.91 -4.38 -6.93
C MET A 1 2.23 -5.87 -7.09
N LYS A 2 3.32 -6.22 -7.78
CA LYS A 2 3.87 -7.59 -7.79
C LYS A 2 4.88 -7.75 -6.65
N ALA A 3 4.91 -8.92 -6.03
CA ALA A 3 5.75 -9.18 -4.85
C ALA A 3 7.26 -9.15 -5.17
N ASN A 4 7.65 -9.43 -6.41
CA ASN A 4 9.05 -9.47 -6.82
C ASN A 4 9.67 -8.06 -6.87
N GLU A 5 8.95 -7.09 -7.42
CA GLU A 5 9.38 -5.67 -7.49
C GLU A 5 9.56 -5.06 -6.10
N LEU A 6 8.78 -5.50 -5.11
CA LEU A 6 8.88 -5.03 -3.73
C LEU A 6 10.04 -5.67 -2.95
N LYS A 7 10.53 -6.84 -3.37
CA LYS A 7 11.68 -7.50 -2.71
C LYS A 7 13.01 -6.82 -3.08
N GLU A 8 13.10 -6.29 -4.29
CA GLU A 8 14.29 -5.60 -4.81
C GLU A 8 14.51 -4.23 -4.15
N LYS A 9 13.44 -3.56 -3.68
CA LYS A 9 13.51 -2.25 -3.01
C LYS A 9 14.17 -2.32 -1.63
N THR A 10 14.90 -1.28 -1.22
CA THR A 10 15.49 -1.19 0.13
C THR A 10 14.44 -0.96 1.22
N VAL A 11 14.80 -1.17 2.49
CA VAL A 11 13.87 -0.97 3.63
C VAL A 11 13.37 0.48 3.69
N GLU A 12 14.22 1.45 3.39
CA GLU A 12 13.90 2.88 3.34
C GLU A 12 12.89 3.18 2.22
N GLN A 13 13.13 2.66 1.01
CA GLN A 13 12.22 2.81 -0.13
C GLN A 13 10.85 2.16 0.16
N LEU A 14 10.83 1.02 0.85
CA LEU A 14 9.59 0.36 1.26
C LEU A 14 8.80 1.20 2.28
N ASN A 15 9.48 1.92 3.17
CA ASN A 15 8.84 2.83 4.12
C ASN A 15 8.26 4.08 3.44
N GLU A 16 8.98 4.65 2.47
CA GLU A 16 8.47 5.75 1.63
C GLU A 16 7.24 5.32 0.83
N GLU A 17 7.29 4.14 0.21
CA GLU A 17 6.16 3.57 -0.53
C GLU A 17 4.95 3.35 0.38
N LEU A 18 5.18 2.86 1.61
CA LEU A 18 4.13 2.66 2.61
C LEU A 18 3.46 3.99 3.01
N LEU A 19 4.23 5.07 3.13
CA LEU A 19 3.70 6.40 3.37
C LEU A 19 2.87 6.90 2.18
N GLY A 20 3.34 6.68 0.95
CA GLY A 20 2.59 7.00 -0.27
C GLY A 20 1.24 6.27 -0.33
N LEU A 21 1.25 4.96 -0.15
CA LEU A 21 0.04 4.12 -0.14
C LEU A 21 -0.95 4.51 0.97
N ARG A 22 -0.46 4.96 2.14
CA ARG A 22 -1.35 5.45 3.21
C ARG A 22 -2.03 6.77 2.85
N ARG A 23 -1.32 7.69 2.17
CA ARG A 23 -1.95 8.92 1.66
C ARG A 23 -3.01 8.61 0.61
N GLU A 24 -2.70 7.70 -0.30
CA GLU A 24 -3.66 7.24 -1.31
C GLU A 24 -4.89 6.59 -0.66
N GLN A 25 -4.68 5.73 0.34
CA GLN A 25 -5.77 5.13 1.11
C GLN A 25 -6.65 6.19 1.78
N PHE A 26 -6.05 7.24 2.35
CA PHE A 26 -6.79 8.34 2.96
C PHE A 26 -7.66 9.08 1.93
N ASN A 27 -7.08 9.42 0.78
CA ASN A 27 -7.79 10.07 -0.31
C ASN A 27 -8.96 9.22 -0.82
N LEU A 28 -8.75 7.92 -1.02
CA LEU A 28 -9.80 6.99 -1.45
C LEU A 28 -10.91 6.85 -0.40
N ARG A 29 -10.57 6.87 0.90
CA ARG A 29 -11.58 6.86 1.97
C ARG A 29 -12.39 8.15 2.01
N MET A 30 -11.75 9.30 1.76
CA MET A 30 -12.45 10.58 1.65
C MET A 30 -13.40 10.59 0.45
N GLN A 31 -12.93 10.15 -0.73
CA GLN A 31 -13.77 10.02 -1.93
C GLN A 31 -14.93 9.03 -1.74
N ALA A 32 -14.71 7.94 -0.98
CA ALA A 32 -15.76 6.99 -0.64
C ALA A 32 -16.82 7.64 0.27
N ALA A 33 -16.38 8.44 1.25
CA ALA A 33 -17.27 9.14 2.17
C ALA A 33 -18.12 10.22 1.49
N THR A 34 -17.57 10.89 0.46
CA THR A 34 -18.31 11.87 -0.35
C THR A 34 -19.21 11.26 -1.42
N GLY A 35 -19.18 9.92 -1.58
CA GLY A 35 -19.96 9.21 -2.62
C GLY A 35 -19.46 9.41 -4.04
N GLN A 36 -18.29 10.01 -4.23
CA GLN A 36 -17.70 10.30 -5.55
C GLN A 36 -16.73 9.20 -6.03
N LEU A 37 -16.62 8.09 -5.28
CA LEU A 37 -15.68 7.03 -5.60
C LEU A 37 -16.18 6.16 -6.76
N ASN A 38 -15.69 6.44 -7.96
CA ASN A 38 -16.01 5.68 -9.17
C ASN A 38 -15.43 4.25 -9.16
N GLN A 39 -14.29 4.03 -8.51
CA GLN A 39 -13.56 2.75 -8.55
C GLN A 39 -13.42 2.12 -7.16
N THR A 40 -14.47 1.44 -6.70
CA THR A 40 -14.53 0.80 -5.36
C THR A 40 -13.47 -0.30 -5.16
N HIS A 41 -13.02 -0.95 -6.24
CA HIS A 41 -11.98 -1.98 -6.19
C HIS A 41 -10.61 -1.44 -5.76
N MET A 42 -10.34 -0.14 -5.97
CA MET A 42 -9.09 0.51 -5.60
C MET A 42 -8.85 0.47 -4.09
N LEU A 43 -9.89 0.62 -3.27
CA LEU A 43 -9.79 0.49 -1.81
C LEU A 43 -9.23 -0.88 -1.39
N LYS A 44 -9.70 -1.95 -2.04
CA LYS A 44 -9.23 -3.33 -1.77
C LYS A 44 -7.80 -3.54 -2.28
N GLN A 45 -7.45 -2.94 -3.41
CA GLN A 45 -6.12 -3.00 -4.00
C GLN A 45 -5.08 -2.32 -3.12
N VAL A 46 -5.30 -1.06 -2.74
CA VAL A 46 -4.39 -0.29 -1.86
C VAL A 46 -4.22 -1.00 -0.51
N ARG A 47 -5.30 -1.54 0.07
CA ARG A 47 -5.21 -2.32 1.33
C ARG A 47 -4.31 -3.55 1.18
N ARG A 48 -4.41 -4.27 0.05
CA ARG A 48 -3.57 -5.44 -0.24
C ARG A 48 -2.11 -5.05 -0.50
N ASP A 49 -1.89 -3.93 -1.18
CA ASP A 49 -0.54 -3.42 -1.44
C ASP A 49 0.16 -3.00 -0.15
N ILE A 50 -0.53 -2.30 0.77
CA ILE A 50 0.00 -1.99 2.12
C ILE A 50 0.37 -3.28 2.87
N ALA A 51 -0.48 -4.32 2.80
CA ALA A 51 -0.21 -5.59 3.46
C ALA A 51 1.06 -6.26 2.89
N ARG A 52 1.23 -6.29 1.57
CA ARG A 52 2.43 -6.85 0.92
C ARG A 52 3.71 -6.13 1.33
N VAL A 53 3.70 -4.81 1.36
CA VAL A 53 4.85 -4.00 1.80
C VAL A 53 5.22 -4.35 3.24
N LYS A 54 4.23 -4.40 4.15
CA LYS A 54 4.46 -4.81 5.54
C LYS A 54 5.01 -6.24 5.67
N THR A 55 4.50 -7.18 4.88
CA THR A 55 5.01 -8.56 4.87
C THR A 55 6.48 -8.61 4.47
N ILE A 56 6.89 -7.85 3.44
CA ILE A 56 8.27 -7.84 2.98
C ILE A 56 9.18 -7.12 3.98
N LEU A 57 8.71 -6.04 4.62
CA LEU A 57 9.43 -5.41 5.72
C LEU A 57 9.69 -6.40 6.87
N ASN A 58 8.69 -7.21 7.25
CA ASN A 58 8.88 -8.27 8.25
C ASN A 58 9.86 -9.35 7.78
N GLN A 59 9.77 -9.79 6.52
CA GLN A 59 10.71 -10.76 5.95
C GLN A 59 12.16 -10.22 5.95
N LYS A 60 12.37 -8.92 5.71
CA LYS A 60 13.68 -8.29 5.77
C LYS A 60 14.17 -8.06 7.20
N ALA A 61 13.26 -7.90 8.16
CA ALA A 61 13.58 -7.76 9.58
C ALA A 61 13.98 -9.11 10.24
N GLY A 62 13.82 -10.24 9.55
CA GLY A 62 14.26 -11.55 10.04
C GLY A 62 13.31 -12.22 11.04
N ALA A 63 12.01 -11.86 11.00
CA ALA A 63 10.96 -12.49 11.81
C ALA A 63 10.36 -13.74 11.14
#